data_AF-A0AAV5UH08-F1
#
_entry.id   AF-A0AAV5UH08-F1
#
_cell.length_a   1.000
_cell.length_b   1.000
_cell.length_c   1.000
_cell.angle_alpha   90.00
_cell.angle_beta   90.00
_cell.angle_gamma   90.00
#
_symmetry.space_group_name_H-M   'P 1'
#
loop_
_entity.id
_entity.type
_entity.pdbx_description
1 polymer ?
#
loop_
_entity_poly.entity_id
_entity_poly.type
_entity_poly.pdbx_seq_one_letter_code
_entity_poly.pdbx_strand_id
1 'polypeptide(L)'
;EHSIKVRGYLYATVVLTVISLIARFPLLRYILLRVETVEIVFLFLFLVYYIQWAIDRIEPLIKAEHLAPFDMQHTNQFDPPSFIDLAFSDLGKYDEFWRYKHKNFSFCASQGFRDYMEDRMHFMHDPNNNLSIFGMFDGHGGQFISDFLETNFAKSIRDRILRLQNRRKLSSDGLLNDYDPVV
;
A
#
# COMPACT_ATOMS: atom_id res chain seq x y z
N GLU A 1 -18.55 8.80 32.45
CA GLU A 1 -18.91 7.85 33.53
C GLU A 1 -20.40 7.78 33.85
N HIS A 2 -21.08 8.92 34.07
CA HIS A 2 -22.50 8.97 34.44
C HIS A 2 -23.46 8.34 33.41
N SER A 3 -23.18 8.49 32.12
CA SER A 3 -23.99 7.92 31.02
C SER A 3 -23.96 6.38 30.97
N ILE A 4 -22.84 5.76 31.34
CA ILE A 4 -22.68 4.29 31.35
C ILE A 4 -23.52 3.67 32.45
N LYS A 5 -23.52 4.27 33.65
CA LYS A 5 -24.33 3.82 34.78
C LYS A 5 -25.83 3.95 34.49
N VAL A 6 -26.26 5.07 33.89
CA VAL A 6 -27.67 5.29 33.51
C VAL A 6 -28.16 4.25 32.50
N ARG A 7 -27.35 3.91 31.48
CA ARG A 7 -27.70 2.81 30.55
C ARG A 7 -27.82 1.47 31.28
N GLY A 8 -26.92 1.16 32.21
CA GLY A 8 -26.99 -0.06 33.02
C GLY A 8 -28.30 -0.19 33.81
N TYR A 9 -28.74 0.88 34.48
CA TYR A 9 -30.01 0.88 35.21
C TYR A 9 -31.23 0.77 34.30
N LEU A 10 -31.18 1.38 33.11
CA LEU A 10 -32.24 1.28 32.11
C LEU A 10 -32.39 -0.16 31.58
N TYR A 11 -31.28 -0.83 31.27
CA TYR A 11 -31.31 -2.22 30.85
C TYR A 11 -31.85 -3.14 31.97
N ALA A 12 -31.39 -2.94 33.21
CA ALA A 12 -31.87 -3.72 34.35
C ALA A 12 -33.37 -3.57 34.60
N THR A 13 -33.92 -2.35 34.49
CA THR A 13 -35.36 -2.10 34.65
C THR A 13 -36.19 -2.68 33.51
N VAL A 14 -35.71 -2.62 32.27
CA VAL A 14 -36.39 -3.28 31.13
C VAL A 14 -36.38 -4.80 31.28
N VAL A 15 -35.26 -5.41 31.67
CA VAL A 15 -35.17 -6.85 31.89
C VAL A 15 -36.11 -7.31 33.01
N LEU A 16 -36.11 -6.58 34.14
CA LEU A 16 -36.98 -6.91 35.28
C LEU A 16 -38.48 -6.76 34.96
N THR A 17 -38.86 -5.76 34.17
CA THR A 17 -40.26 -5.57 33.74
C THR A 17 -40.71 -6.67 32.78
N VAL A 18 -39.85 -7.11 31.85
CA VAL A 18 -40.13 -8.25 30.96
C VAL A 18 -40.27 -9.56 31.75
N ILE A 19 -39.38 -9.83 32.72
CA ILE A 19 -39.48 -11.02 33.59
C ILE A 19 -40.78 -11.00 34.40
N SER A 20 -41.15 -9.84 34.97
CA SER A 20 -42.39 -9.67 35.72
C SER A 20 -43.63 -9.87 34.85
N LEU A 21 -43.61 -9.38 33.60
CA LEU A 21 -44.66 -9.59 32.62
C LEU A 21 -44.84 -11.10 32.33
N ILE A 22 -43.75 -11.79 31.99
CA ILE A 22 -43.74 -13.23 31.70
C ILE A 22 -44.25 -14.04 32.89
N ALA A 23 -43.87 -13.69 34.12
CA ALA A 23 -44.30 -14.36 35.34
C ALA A 23 -45.80 -14.17 35.62
N ARG A 24 -46.38 -13.01 35.25
CA ARG A 24 -47.79 -12.67 35.47
C ARG A 24 -48.75 -13.28 34.44
N PHE A 25 -48.29 -13.61 33.24
CA PHE A 25 -49.15 -14.18 32.20
C PHE A 25 -49.00 -15.71 32.11
N PRO A 26 -49.98 -16.50 32.61
CA PRO A 26 -49.86 -17.95 32.71
C PRO A 26 -49.72 -18.65 31.35
N LEU A 27 -50.26 -18.05 30.28
CA LEU A 27 -50.16 -18.57 28.92
C LEU A 27 -48.73 -18.44 28.35
N LEU A 28 -48.08 -17.30 28.60
CA LEU A 28 -46.67 -17.05 28.26
C LEU A 28 -45.73 -17.98 29.05
N ARG A 29 -45.98 -18.13 30.36
CA ARG A 29 -45.23 -19.06 31.21
C ARG A 29 -45.38 -20.51 30.74
N TYR A 30 -46.59 -20.93 30.36
CA TYR A 30 -46.84 -22.28 29.84
C TYR A 30 -46.12 -22.55 28.52
N ILE A 31 -46.14 -21.59 27.58
CA ILE A 31 -45.43 -21.69 26.31
C ILE A 31 -43.92 -21.74 26.53
N LEU A 32 -43.36 -20.86 27.37
CA LEU A 32 -41.91 -20.80 27.62
C LEU A 32 -41.36 -22.02 28.37
N LEU A 33 -42.16 -22.64 29.24
CA LEU A 33 -41.77 -23.84 30.00
C LEU A 33 -42.08 -25.14 29.27
N ARG A 34 -42.60 -25.09 28.03
CA ARG A 34 -42.70 -26.28 27.20
C ARG A 34 -41.31 -26.80 26.87
N VAL A 35 -41.14 -28.12 27.02
CA VAL A 35 -39.88 -28.80 26.75
C VAL A 35 -39.39 -28.51 25.34
N GLU A 36 -40.30 -28.50 24.37
CA GLU A 36 -40.00 -28.21 22.96
C GLU A 36 -39.47 -26.77 22.77
N THR A 37 -40.02 -25.81 23.52
CA THR A 37 -39.55 -24.42 23.46
C THR A 37 -38.18 -24.26 24.09
N VAL A 38 -37.91 -24.96 25.20
CA VAL A 38 -36.58 -24.98 25.82
C VAL A 38 -35.54 -25.63 24.91
N GLU A 39 -35.87 -26.74 24.25
CA GLU A 39 -35.00 -27.43 23.30
C GLU A 39 -34.66 -26.57 22.08
N ILE A 40 -35.65 -25.89 21.49
CA ILE A 40 -35.44 -24.98 20.36
C ILE A 40 -34.55 -23.80 20.76
N VAL A 41 -34.79 -23.21 21.94
CA VAL A 41 -33.94 -22.12 22.45
C VAL A 41 -32.51 -22.60 22.70
N PHE A 42 -32.33 -23.80 23.26
CA PHE A 42 -31.01 -24.37 23.48
C PHE A 42 -30.27 -24.64 22.16
N LEU A 43 -30.94 -25.24 21.18
CA LEU A 43 -30.39 -25.46 19.83
C LEU A 43 -30.00 -24.14 19.15
N PHE A 44 -30.84 -23.11 19.27
CA PHE A 44 -30.55 -21.78 18.72
C PHE A 44 -29.32 -21.15 19.35
N LEU A 45 -29.23 -21.18 20.69
CA LEU A 45 -28.06 -20.67 21.42
C LEU A 45 -26.79 -21.46 21.06
N PHE A 46 -26.89 -22.78 20.96
CA PHE A 46 -25.79 -23.63 20.53
C PHE A 46 -25.33 -23.29 19.10
N LEU A 47 -26.27 -23.08 18.18
CA LEU A 47 -25.97 -22.70 16.79
C LEU A 47 -25.28 -21.33 16.73
N VAL A 48 -25.78 -20.33 17.45
CA VAL A 48 -25.14 -18.99 17.52
C VAL A 48 -23.74 -19.10 18.09
N TYR A 49 -23.56 -19.87 19.18
CA TYR A 49 -22.25 -20.11 19.77
C TYR A 49 -21.30 -20.80 18.77
N TYR A 50 -21.77 -21.83 18.08
CA TYR A 50 -20.99 -22.54 17.08
C TYR A 50 -20.58 -21.65 15.90
N ILE A 51 -21.49 -20.81 15.40
CA ILE A 51 -21.19 -19.86 14.33
C ILE A 51 -20.14 -18.85 14.79
N GLN A 52 -20.27 -18.30 16.00
CA GLN A 52 -19.28 -17.37 16.54
C GLN A 52 -17.91 -18.05 16.67
N TRP A 53 -17.86 -19.25 17.25
CA TRP A 53 -16.62 -20.03 17.35
C TRP A 53 -15.98 -20.30 15.98
N ALA A 54 -16.79 -20.62 14.96
CA ALA A 54 -16.30 -20.85 13.61
C ALA A 54 -15.76 -19.57 12.97
N ILE A 55 -16.43 -18.43 13.14
CA ILE A 55 -15.97 -17.12 12.67
C ILE A 55 -14.64 -16.78 13.33
N ASP A 56 -14.52 -16.89 14.65
CA ASP A 56 -13.29 -16.58 15.39
C ASP A 56 -12.09 -17.43 14.93
N ARG A 57 -12.36 -18.65 14.43
CA ARG A 57 -11.33 -19.55 13.89
C ARG A 57 -10.94 -19.23 12.44
N ILE A 58 -11.92 -18.84 11.62
CA ILE A 58 -11.74 -18.63 10.17
C ILE A 58 -11.30 -17.20 9.85
N GLU A 59 -11.78 -16.20 10.59
CA GLU A 59 -11.46 -14.79 10.41
C GLU A 59 -9.94 -14.50 10.35
N PRO A 60 -9.09 -14.99 11.27
CA PRO A 60 -7.65 -14.75 11.18
C PRO A 60 -6.99 -15.43 9.96
N LEU A 61 -7.59 -16.51 9.44
CA LEU A 61 -7.13 -17.18 8.22
C LEU A 61 -7.51 -16.38 6.97
N ILE A 62 -8.76 -15.90 6.89
CA ILE A 62 -9.26 -15.06 5.79
C ILE A 62 -8.50 -13.72 5.74
N LYS A 63 -8.29 -13.10 6.90
CA LYS A 63 -7.48 -11.88 7.03
C LYS A 63 -5.99 -12.12 6.84
N ALA A 64 -5.58 -13.37 6.67
CA ALA A 64 -4.19 -13.76 6.50
C ALA A 64 -3.28 -13.24 7.64
N GLU A 65 -3.79 -13.15 8.87
CA GLU A 65 -3.01 -12.65 10.02
C GLU A 65 -1.79 -13.55 10.30
N HIS A 66 -1.91 -14.85 10.02
CA HIS A 66 -0.79 -15.79 10.09
C HIS A 66 0.33 -15.50 9.06
N LEU A 67 0.03 -14.73 8.01
CA LEU A 67 1.01 -14.26 7.02
C LEU A 67 1.58 -12.89 7.35
N ALA A 68 1.10 -12.20 8.40
CA ALA A 68 1.63 -10.89 8.81
C ALA A 68 3.16 -10.88 9.04
N PRO A 69 3.81 -11.93 9.59
CA PRO A 69 5.27 -11.98 9.68
C PRO A 69 6.00 -12.08 8.33
N PHE A 70 5.30 -12.54 7.28
CA PHE A 70 5.78 -12.61 5.90
C PHE A 70 5.30 -11.44 5.06
N ASP A 71 4.76 -10.41 5.71
CA ASP A 71 4.27 -9.23 5.02
C ASP A 71 5.42 -8.53 4.30
N MET A 72 5.33 -8.58 2.97
CA MET A 72 6.28 -7.94 2.08
C MET A 72 6.30 -6.42 2.26
N GLN A 73 5.25 -5.80 2.81
CA GLN A 73 5.25 -4.38 3.10
C GLN A 73 6.27 -4.02 4.19
N HIS A 74 6.43 -4.88 5.22
CA HIS A 74 7.35 -4.60 6.31
C HIS A 74 8.79 -5.03 5.99
N THR A 75 9.01 -6.07 5.17
CA THR A 75 10.35 -6.47 4.70
C THR A 75 10.85 -5.60 3.53
N ASN A 76 9.95 -5.12 2.68
CA ASN A 76 10.25 -4.19 1.60
C ASN A 76 9.92 -2.74 1.97
N GLN A 77 9.82 -2.43 3.27
CA GLN A 77 9.77 -1.04 3.74
C GLN A 77 10.98 -0.33 3.14
N PHE A 78 10.66 0.47 2.14
CA PHE A 78 11.60 1.21 1.34
C PHE A 78 11.73 2.55 2.05
N ASP A 79 12.86 2.75 2.73
CA ASP A 79 13.31 4.12 2.92
C ASP A 79 13.66 4.63 1.53
N PRO A 80 12.88 5.59 0.99
CA PRO A 80 13.25 6.19 -0.28
C PRO A 80 14.65 6.77 -0.11
N PRO A 81 15.61 6.38 -0.95
CA PRO A 81 16.95 6.89 -0.81
C PRO A 81 16.89 8.42 -0.95
N SER A 82 17.80 9.10 -0.27
CA SER A 82 18.12 10.49 -0.59
C SER A 82 18.31 10.63 -2.10
N PHE A 83 18.07 11.83 -2.65
CA PHE A 83 18.21 12.10 -4.09
C PHE A 83 19.42 11.35 -4.69
N ILE A 84 19.14 10.40 -5.60
CA ILE A 84 20.18 9.62 -6.28
C ILE A 84 20.27 10.14 -7.71
N ASP A 85 21.49 10.38 -8.17
CA ASP A 85 21.81 10.65 -9.55
C ASP A 85 23.04 9.82 -9.90
N LEU A 86 22.85 8.78 -10.70
CA LEU A 86 23.84 7.75 -10.98
C LEU A 86 23.96 7.55 -12.49
N ALA A 87 25.09 7.92 -13.05
CA ALA A 87 25.48 7.65 -14.43
C ALA A 87 26.30 6.36 -14.53
N PHE A 88 26.36 5.79 -15.73
CA PHE A 88 27.32 4.76 -16.10
C PHE A 88 28.75 5.24 -15.89
N SER A 89 29.01 6.52 -16.20
CA SER A 89 30.28 7.19 -15.97
C SER A 89 30.72 7.22 -14.49
N ASP A 90 29.79 7.10 -13.54
CA ASP A 90 30.10 7.03 -12.10
C ASP A 90 30.48 5.60 -11.66
N LEU A 91 30.27 4.60 -12.52
CA LEU A 91 30.54 3.21 -12.20
C LEU A 91 31.99 2.84 -12.48
N GLY A 92 32.64 2.23 -11.49
CA GLY A 92 33.93 1.58 -11.70
C GLY A 92 33.79 0.36 -12.61
N LYS A 93 34.72 0.22 -13.56
CA LYS A 93 34.86 -1.00 -14.37
C LYS A 93 35.52 -2.09 -13.50
N TYR A 94 34.81 -3.19 -13.30
CA TYR A 94 35.30 -4.39 -12.63
C TYR A 94 35.47 -5.50 -13.66
N ASP A 95 36.70 -5.88 -13.94
CA ASP A 95 37.08 -6.76 -15.06
C ASP A 95 36.54 -6.23 -16.40
N GLU A 96 35.56 -6.92 -16.99
CA GLU A 96 34.91 -6.57 -18.26
C GLU A 96 33.51 -5.94 -18.08
N PHE A 97 33.11 -5.69 -16.84
CA PHE A 97 31.75 -5.28 -16.49
C PHE A 97 31.71 -3.96 -15.71
N TRP A 98 30.65 -3.20 -15.93
CA TRP A 98 30.25 -2.11 -15.06
C TRP A 98 29.06 -2.59 -14.25
N ARG A 99 29.17 -2.51 -12.92
CA ARG A 99 28.13 -3.03 -12.03
C ARG A 99 27.83 -2.07 -10.89
N TYR A 100 26.54 -1.90 -10.63
CA TYR A 100 26.02 -1.27 -9.44
C TYR A 100 24.98 -2.16 -8.78
N LYS A 101 25.00 -2.27 -7.46
CA LYS A 101 24.01 -3.06 -6.71
C LYS A 101 23.43 -2.21 -5.59
N HIS A 102 22.17 -1.83 -5.74
CA HIS A 102 21.34 -1.28 -4.69
C HIS A 102 20.58 -2.40 -3.97
N LYS A 103 19.89 -2.07 -2.87
CA LYS A 103 19.03 -3.02 -2.14
C LYS A 103 17.93 -3.61 -3.04
N ASN A 104 17.36 -2.80 -3.93
CA ASN A 104 16.15 -3.13 -4.69
C ASN A 104 16.37 -3.29 -6.20
N PHE A 105 17.52 -2.85 -6.70
CA PHE A 105 17.83 -2.94 -8.12
C PHE A 105 19.33 -3.11 -8.31
N SER A 106 19.72 -3.56 -9.48
CA SER A 106 21.11 -3.64 -9.87
C SER A 106 21.25 -3.29 -11.34
N PHE A 107 22.37 -2.67 -11.67
CA PHE A 107 22.78 -2.46 -13.04
C PHE A 107 24.01 -3.30 -13.33
N CYS A 108 24.04 -3.85 -14.54
CA CYS A 108 25.19 -4.52 -15.08
C CYS A 108 25.25 -4.19 -16.57
N ALA A 109 26.40 -3.76 -17.06
CA ALA A 109 26.67 -3.70 -18.49
C ALA A 109 28.04 -4.31 -18.77
N SER A 110 28.21 -4.81 -19.98
CA SER A 110 29.42 -5.48 -20.44
C SER A 110 29.79 -4.96 -21.82
N GLN A 111 31.08 -4.71 -22.04
CA GLN A 111 31.60 -4.35 -23.37
C GLN A 111 31.51 -5.52 -24.36
N GLY A 112 31.64 -6.75 -23.85
CA GLY A 112 31.72 -7.94 -24.69
C GLY A 112 32.92 -7.87 -25.64
N PHE A 113 32.75 -8.35 -26.88
CA PHE A 113 33.81 -8.41 -27.89
C PHE A 113 34.03 -7.11 -28.67
N ARG A 114 33.38 -6.00 -28.29
CA ARG A 114 33.55 -4.70 -28.97
C ARG A 114 34.86 -4.05 -28.52
N ASP A 115 35.47 -3.24 -29.40
CA ASP A 115 36.70 -2.51 -29.07
C ASP A 115 36.50 -1.46 -27.98
N TYR A 116 35.29 -0.88 -27.89
CA TYR A 116 34.91 0.10 -26.87
C TYR A 116 33.41 -0.01 -26.52
N MET A 117 33.02 0.54 -25.36
CA MET A 117 31.65 0.52 -24.86
C MET A 117 30.88 1.76 -25.32
N GLU A 118 29.88 1.57 -26.18
CA GLU A 118 28.99 2.64 -26.64
C GLU A 118 27.75 2.80 -25.75
N ASP A 119 27.32 1.75 -25.05
CA ASP A 119 26.12 1.88 -24.21
C ASP A 119 26.38 2.78 -23.01
N ARG A 120 25.33 3.49 -22.61
CA ARG A 120 25.27 4.25 -21.37
C ARG A 120 24.00 3.94 -20.61
N MET A 121 24.02 4.23 -19.32
CA MET A 121 22.84 4.18 -18.48
C MET A 121 22.82 5.37 -17.54
N HIS A 122 21.63 5.70 -17.08
CA HIS A 122 21.43 6.75 -16.12
C HIS A 122 20.27 6.37 -15.20
N PHE A 123 20.44 6.59 -13.90
CA PHE A 123 19.41 6.39 -12.92
C PHE A 123 19.29 7.63 -12.05
N MET A 124 18.10 8.18 -11.96
CA MET A 124 17.81 9.30 -11.08
C MET A 124 16.58 9.01 -10.23
N HIS A 125 16.70 9.27 -8.93
CA HIS A 125 15.60 9.21 -7.98
C HIS A 125 15.41 10.57 -7.31
N ASP A 126 14.24 11.18 -7.48
CA ASP A 126 13.82 12.39 -6.78
C ASP A 126 12.77 12.04 -5.70
N PRO A 127 13.16 11.96 -4.42
CA PRO A 127 12.25 11.60 -3.34
C PRO A 127 11.18 12.69 -3.09
N ASN A 128 11.47 13.96 -3.41
CA ASN A 128 10.52 15.05 -3.18
C ASN A 128 9.28 14.95 -4.10
N ASN A 129 9.46 14.32 -5.26
CA ASN A 129 8.41 14.15 -6.25
C ASN A 129 8.02 12.67 -6.46
N ASN A 130 8.55 11.77 -5.62
CA ASN A 130 8.39 10.32 -5.72
C ASN A 130 8.59 9.81 -7.17
N LEU A 131 9.65 10.29 -7.83
CA LEU A 131 9.93 10.04 -9.24
C LEU A 131 11.25 9.29 -9.39
N SER A 132 11.22 8.17 -10.09
CA SER A 132 12.41 7.41 -10.47
C SER A 132 12.48 7.29 -11.98
N ILE A 133 13.62 7.63 -12.56
CA ILE A 133 13.89 7.54 -14.00
C ILE A 133 15.06 6.59 -14.22
N PHE A 134 14.85 5.63 -15.11
CA PHE A 134 15.85 4.69 -15.57
C PHE A 134 16.05 4.92 -17.07
N GLY A 135 17.28 5.23 -17.48
CA GLY A 135 17.69 5.43 -18.86
C GLY A 135 18.74 4.41 -19.25
N MET A 136 18.55 3.80 -20.43
CA MET A 136 19.51 2.90 -21.06
C MET A 136 19.63 3.31 -22.52
N PHE A 137 20.85 3.54 -22.98
CA PHE A 137 21.15 4.12 -24.28
C PHE A 137 22.13 3.21 -24.99
N ASP A 138 21.68 2.56 -26.06
CA ASP A 138 22.52 1.77 -26.98
C ASP A 138 23.13 2.76 -28.00
N GLY A 139 24.44 2.96 -27.93
CA GLY A 139 25.14 3.89 -28.80
C GLY A 139 25.51 3.26 -30.14
N HIS A 140 25.60 4.07 -31.19
CA HIS A 140 26.03 3.61 -32.51
C HIS A 140 26.78 4.72 -33.25
N GLY A 141 27.86 4.36 -33.94
CA GLY A 141 28.66 5.30 -34.74
C GLY A 141 29.48 6.26 -33.86
N GLY A 142 29.77 5.86 -32.62
CA GLY A 142 30.44 6.64 -31.59
C GLY A 142 29.60 6.78 -30.31
N GLN A 143 30.29 7.02 -29.19
CA GLN A 143 29.67 7.16 -27.86
C GLN A 143 29.07 8.55 -27.58
N PHE A 144 29.29 9.54 -28.47
CA PHE A 144 28.93 10.94 -28.18
C PHE A 144 27.45 11.14 -27.84
N ILE A 145 26.54 10.48 -28.57
CA ILE A 145 25.10 10.63 -28.35
C ILE A 145 24.67 9.93 -27.06
N SER A 146 25.19 8.74 -26.78
CA SER A 146 24.86 8.03 -25.54
C SER A 146 25.42 8.77 -24.32
N ASP A 147 26.63 9.35 -24.40
CA ASP A 147 27.21 10.25 -23.38
C ASP A 147 26.31 11.48 -23.14
N PHE A 148 25.84 12.10 -24.22
CA PHE A 148 24.94 13.26 -24.13
C PHE A 148 23.61 12.89 -23.46
N LEU A 149 23.03 11.74 -23.82
CA LEU A 149 21.77 11.27 -23.25
C LEU A 149 21.91 10.91 -21.77
N GLU A 150 23.00 10.25 -21.39
CA GLU A 150 23.33 9.96 -19.98
C GLU A 150 23.23 11.21 -19.11
N THR A 151 23.83 12.31 -19.57
CA THR A 151 23.91 13.54 -18.76
C THR A 151 22.61 14.35 -18.77
N ASN A 152 21.87 14.34 -19.88
CA ASN A 152 20.81 15.33 -20.11
C ASN A 152 19.39 14.76 -20.06
N PHE A 153 19.22 13.45 -20.30
CA PHE A 153 17.89 12.88 -20.54
C PHE A 153 17.01 12.94 -19.29
N ALA A 154 17.43 12.35 -18.17
CA ALA A 154 16.58 12.27 -16.98
C ALA A 154 16.28 13.66 -16.40
N LYS A 155 17.25 14.57 -16.42
CA LYS A 155 17.06 15.98 -16.03
C LYS A 155 15.97 16.63 -16.89
N SER A 156 16.09 16.53 -18.22
CA SER A 156 15.11 17.11 -19.15
C SER A 156 13.71 16.53 -18.98
N ILE A 157 13.60 15.21 -18.78
CA ILE A 157 12.33 14.53 -18.54
C ILE A 157 11.71 14.95 -17.21
N ARG A 158 12.49 14.98 -16.12
CA ARG A 158 12.03 15.46 -14.81
C ARG A 158 11.54 16.89 -14.89
N ASP A 159 12.32 17.79 -15.46
CA ASP A 159 11.94 19.20 -15.56
C ASP A 159 10.66 19.39 -16.37
N ARG A 160 10.43 18.54 -17.39
CA ARG A 160 9.16 18.52 -18.14
C ARG A 160 7.99 17.99 -17.30
N ILE A 161 8.17 16.88 -16.58
CA ILE A 161 7.13 16.28 -15.73
C ILE A 161 6.73 17.26 -14.62
N LEU A 162 7.69 17.86 -13.92
CA LEU A 162 7.45 18.81 -12.83
C LEU A 162 6.74 20.07 -13.33
N ARG A 163 7.13 20.59 -14.50
CA ARG A 163 6.41 21.72 -15.13
C ARG A 163 4.95 21.40 -15.40
N LEU A 164 4.65 20.21 -15.95
CA LEU A 164 3.28 19.79 -16.24
C LEU A 164 2.46 19.56 -14.97
N GLN A 165 3.05 18.97 -13.93
CA GLN A 165 2.38 18.77 -12.64
C GLN A 165 2.05 20.11 -11.96
N ASN A 166 2.99 21.05 -11.94
CA ASN A 166 2.76 22.38 -11.38
C ASN A 166 1.66 23.13 -12.14
N ARG A 167 1.65 23.05 -13.49
CA ARG A 167 0.56 23.62 -14.29
C ARG A 167 -0.80 23.03 -13.95
N ARG A 168 -0.90 21.70 -13.81
CA ARG A 168 -2.16 21.05 -13.42
C ARG A 168 -2.65 21.52 -12.05
N LYS A 169 -1.75 21.64 -11.07
CA LYS A 169 -2.08 22.17 -9.73
C LYS A 169 -2.55 23.62 -9.80
N LEU A 170 -1.81 24.49 -10.49
CA LEU A 170 -2.19 25.89 -10.63
C LEU A 170 -3.50 26.08 -11.41
N SER A 171 -3.76 25.24 -12.43
CA SER A 171 -5.03 25.21 -13.15
C SER A 171 -6.18 24.75 -12.25
N SER A 172 -6.00 23.69 -11.44
CA SER A 172 -7.02 23.24 -10.48
C SER A 172 -7.30 24.27 -9.39
N ASP A 173 -6.28 25.04 -9.00
CA ASP A 173 -6.37 26.10 -7.99
C ASP A 173 -6.90 27.43 -8.57
N GLY A 174 -7.19 27.49 -9.88
CA GLY A 174 -7.70 28.68 -10.57
C GLY A 174 -6.69 29.82 -10.74
N LEU A 175 -5.40 29.51 -10.56
CA LEU A 175 -4.28 30.46 -10.59
C LEU A 175 -3.58 30.55 -11.96
N LEU A 176 -3.95 29.70 -12.91
CA LEU A 176 -3.39 29.66 -14.26
C LEU A 176 -4.52 29.81 -15.28
N ASN A 177 -4.38 30.75 -16.21
CA ASN A 177 -5.33 30.98 -17.29
C ASN A 177 -4.88 30.17 -18.52
N ASP A 178 -5.81 29.53 -19.24
CA ASP A 178 -5.49 28.65 -20.39
C ASP A 178 -4.75 29.37 -21.55
N TYR A 179 -4.68 30.70 -21.49
CA TYR A 179 -4.00 31.56 -22.46
C TYR A 179 -2.55 31.91 -22.11
N ASP A 180 -2.02 31.46 -20.97
CA ASP A 180 -0.65 31.78 -20.58
C ASP A 180 0.38 31.01 -21.45
N PRO A 181 1.31 31.72 -22.12
CA PRO A 181 2.23 31.10 -23.07
C PRO A 181 3.15 30.07 -22.42
N VAL A 182 3.53 29.07 -23.21
CA VAL A 182 4.55 28.08 -22.83
C VAL A 182 5.91 28.69 -23.12
N VAL A 183 6.65 29.06 -22.08
CA VAL A 183 8.07 29.42 -22.16
C VAL A 183 8.92 28.26 -21.66
#